data_AF-A0A961TZM5-F1
#
_entry.id   AF-A0A961TZM5-F1
#
_cell.length_a   1.000
_cell.length_b   1.000
_cell.length_c   1.000
_cell.angle_alpha   90.00
_cell.angle_beta   90.00
_cell.angle_gamma   90.00
#
_symmetry.space_group_name_H-M   'P 1'
#
loop_
_entity.id
_entity.type
_entity.pdbx_description
1 polymer ?
#
loop_
_entity_poly.entity_id
_entity_poly.type
_entity_poly.pdbx_seq_one_letter_code
_entity_poly.pdbx_strand_id
1 'polypeptide(L)'
;MAINFSDSARIPAPRSSVWEIIFDQDALRACIPGCGSLEQVGKNEFEATVVAKVGPIKARFKGGVSIENTEQPFSCILHGQGSGGVAGQASGQVNLRLDETGENETQLNYEIDAQIGGKIAQLGNRLVVGTVMKITAQFFSNMEEYVKQQRPAS
;
A
#
# COMPACT_ATOMS: atom_id res chain seq x y z
N MET A 1 -13.17 11.84 8.19
CA MET A 1 -12.74 12.62 7.00
C MET A 1 -12.59 11.62 5.87
N ALA A 2 -13.31 11.85 4.78
CA ALA A 2 -13.19 11.03 3.58
C ALA A 2 -11.95 11.45 2.77
N ILE A 3 -11.26 10.47 2.19
CA ILE A 3 -10.17 10.64 1.23
C ILE A 3 -10.49 9.74 0.04
N ASN A 4 -10.45 10.31 -1.16
CA ASN A 4 -10.67 9.60 -2.41
C ASN A 4 -9.63 10.10 -3.42
N PHE A 5 -8.82 9.21 -3.96
CA PHE A 5 -7.91 9.53 -5.07
C PHE A 5 -7.47 8.27 -5.81
N SER A 6 -7.02 8.43 -7.05
CA SER A 6 -6.49 7.36 -7.88
C SER A 6 -5.22 7.81 -8.57
N ASP A 7 -4.35 6.85 -8.88
CA ASP A 7 -3.10 7.05 -9.62
C ASP A 7 -2.58 5.70 -10.14
N SER A 8 -1.38 5.68 -10.70
CA SER A 8 -0.73 4.49 -11.21
C SER A 8 0.78 4.48 -10.95
N ALA A 9 1.39 3.29 -10.99
CA ALA A 9 2.83 3.11 -10.94
C ALA A 9 3.28 2.14 -12.03
N ARG A 10 4.42 2.43 -12.65
CA ARG A 10 5.07 1.52 -13.60
C ARG A 10 6.09 0.67 -12.88
N ILE A 11 6.03 -0.64 -13.09
CA ILE A 11 6.89 -1.62 -12.43
C ILE A 11 7.61 -2.43 -13.52
N PRO A 12 8.96 -2.48 -13.53
CA PRO A 12 9.75 -3.09 -14.60
C PRO A 12 9.84 -4.61 -14.44
N ALA A 13 8.69 -5.28 -14.36
CA ALA A 13 8.54 -6.73 -14.31
C ALA A 13 7.27 -7.18 -15.06
N PRO A 14 7.21 -8.45 -15.52
CA PRO A 14 6.00 -9.06 -16.05
C PRO A 14 4.85 -9.04 -15.02
N ARG A 15 3.60 -9.00 -15.50
CA ARG A 15 2.41 -8.87 -14.64
C ARG A 15 2.31 -9.97 -13.58
N SER A 16 2.62 -11.21 -13.93
CA SER A 16 2.61 -12.34 -12.98
C SER A 16 3.60 -12.12 -11.84
N SER A 17 4.80 -11.64 -12.13
CA SER A 17 5.81 -11.31 -11.12
C SER A 17 5.38 -10.14 -10.25
N VAL A 18 4.79 -9.09 -10.84
CA VAL A 18 4.25 -7.96 -10.08
C VAL A 18 3.14 -8.43 -9.13
N TRP A 19 2.26 -9.30 -9.60
CA TRP A 19 1.19 -9.89 -8.79
C TRP A 19 1.75 -10.66 -7.58
N GLU A 20 2.77 -11.49 -7.79
CA GLU A 20 3.43 -12.22 -6.70
C GLU A 20 4.08 -11.25 -5.70
N ILE A 21 4.79 -10.23 -6.19
CA ILE A 21 5.51 -9.25 -5.36
C ILE A 21 4.56 -8.42 -4.49
N ILE A 22 3.40 -8.00 -4.99
CA ILE A 22 2.47 -7.15 -4.22
C ILE A 22 1.76 -7.93 -3.09
N PHE A 23 1.90 -9.25 -3.04
CA PHE A 23 1.39 -10.12 -1.97
C PHE A 23 2.50 -10.90 -1.24
N ASP A 24 3.75 -10.73 -1.64
CA ASP A 24 4.90 -11.35 -0.99
C ASP A 24 5.25 -10.61 0.30
N GLN A 25 5.37 -11.35 1.40
CA GLN A 25 5.55 -10.76 2.72
C GLN A 25 6.89 -10.03 2.86
N ASP A 26 7.96 -10.55 2.26
CA ASP A 26 9.28 -9.95 2.34
C ASP A 26 9.40 -8.73 1.43
N ALA A 27 8.81 -8.81 0.23
CA ALA A 27 8.63 -7.66 -0.65
C ALA A 27 7.87 -6.53 0.03
N LEU A 28 6.71 -6.83 0.61
CA LEU A 28 5.88 -5.85 1.29
C LEU A 28 6.60 -5.21 2.49
N ARG A 29 7.33 -6.00 3.29
CA ARG A 29 8.16 -5.48 4.39
C ARG A 29 9.24 -4.53 3.88
N ALA A 30 9.92 -4.89 2.80
CA ALA A 30 10.97 -4.06 2.20
C ALA A 30 10.40 -2.77 1.59
N CYS A 31 9.18 -2.83 1.05
CA CYS A 31 8.59 -1.72 0.31
C CYS A 31 7.80 -0.75 1.19
N ILE A 32 7.11 -1.22 2.24
CA ILE A 32 6.25 -0.37 3.09
C ILE A 32 7.10 0.54 3.99
N PRO A 33 7.05 1.88 3.81
CA PRO A 33 7.85 2.80 4.63
C PRO A 33 7.47 2.73 6.10
N GLY A 34 8.45 2.49 6.97
CA GLY A 34 8.22 2.39 8.41
C GLY A 34 7.50 1.11 8.84
N CYS A 35 7.48 0.07 7.99
CA CYS A 35 7.04 -1.26 8.39
C CYS A 35 7.86 -1.74 9.59
N GLY A 36 7.18 -2.00 10.70
CA GLY A 36 7.76 -2.58 11.91
C GLY A 36 7.47 -4.06 12.04
N SER A 37 6.26 -4.50 11.66
CA SER A 37 5.89 -5.91 11.54
C SER A 37 4.91 -6.09 10.40
N LEU A 38 4.93 -7.27 9.79
CA LEU A 38 3.96 -7.74 8.81
C LEU A 38 3.84 -9.25 8.98
N GLU A 39 2.64 -9.76 9.19
CA GLU A 39 2.32 -11.16 9.43
C GLU A 39 1.11 -11.55 8.60
N GLN A 40 1.19 -12.64 7.86
CA GLN A 40 0.03 -13.25 7.23
C GLN A 40 -0.71 -14.06 8.30
N VAL A 41 -1.92 -13.63 8.64
CA VAL A 41 -2.75 -14.23 9.70
C VAL A 41 -3.86 -15.12 9.15
N GLY A 42 -4.06 -15.09 7.84
CA GLY A 42 -5.00 -15.93 7.11
C GLY A 42 -4.66 -15.97 5.61
N LYS A 43 -5.40 -16.77 4.83
CA LYS A 43 -5.12 -16.96 3.39
C LYS A 43 -5.00 -15.64 2.63
N ASN A 44 -5.90 -14.71 2.92
CA ASN A 44 -5.98 -13.40 2.27
C ASN A 44 -5.94 -12.27 3.30
N GLU A 45 -5.30 -12.50 4.45
CA GLU A 45 -5.34 -11.58 5.59
C GLU A 45 -3.95 -11.33 6.15
N PHE A 46 -3.65 -10.06 6.34
CA PHE A 46 -2.37 -9.58 6.87
C PHE A 46 -2.60 -8.67 8.06
N GLU A 47 -1.78 -8.80 9.09
CA GLU A 47 -1.63 -7.79 10.14
C GLU A 47 -0.28 -7.11 10.02
N ALA A 48 -0.28 -5.79 10.19
CA ALA A 48 0.94 -5.00 10.12
C ALA A 48 1.01 -3.93 11.21
N THR A 49 2.24 -3.59 11.59
CA THR A 49 2.53 -2.39 12.36
C THR A 49 3.36 -1.44 11.52
N VAL A 50 2.90 -0.21 11.33
CA VAL A 50 3.60 0.83 10.54
C VAL A 50 3.83 2.07 11.40
N VAL A 51 5.04 2.62 11.37
CA VAL A 51 5.36 3.90 12.01
C VAL A 51 5.35 4.97 10.93
N ALA A 52 4.39 5.89 11.00
CA ALA A 52 4.25 6.98 10.05
C ALA A 52 4.28 8.35 10.77
N LYS A 53 4.69 9.37 10.01
CA LYS A 53 4.68 10.76 10.45
C LYS A 53 3.70 11.56 9.59
N VAL A 54 2.63 12.05 10.22
CA VAL A 54 1.61 12.90 9.59
C VAL A 54 1.72 14.29 10.21
N GLY A 55 2.38 15.21 9.52
CA GLY A 55 2.68 16.54 10.06
C GLY A 55 3.48 16.47 11.38
N PRO A 56 3.02 17.08 12.48
CA PRO A 56 3.69 17.03 13.78
C PRO A 56 3.47 15.69 14.51
N ILE A 57 2.55 14.84 14.06
CA ILE A 57 2.19 13.59 14.73
C ILE A 57 3.07 12.46 14.19
N LYS A 58 3.91 11.88 15.04
CA LYS A 58 4.55 10.58 14.81
C LYS A 58 3.77 9.52 15.57
N ALA A 59 3.27 8.51 14.89
CA ALA A 59 2.45 7.46 15.50
C ALA A 59 2.80 6.08 14.96
N ARG A 60 2.59 5.08 15.80
CA ARG A 60 2.62 3.67 15.43
C ARG A 60 1.19 3.22 15.20
N PHE A 61 0.91 2.72 14.00
CA PHE A 61 -0.38 2.21 13.58
C PHE A 61 -0.33 0.69 13.56
N LYS A 62 -1.26 0.04 14.24
CA LYS A 62 -1.53 -1.39 14.05
C LYS A 62 -2.76 -1.52 13.17
N GLY A 63 -2.69 -2.35 12.14
CA GLY A 63 -3.80 -2.52 11.20
C GLY A 63 -3.84 -3.90 10.57
N GLY A 64 -4.99 -4.20 9.97
CA GLY A 64 -5.24 -5.41 9.21
C GLY A 64 -5.61 -5.07 7.77
N VAL A 65 -5.24 -5.94 6.84
CA VAL A 65 -5.65 -5.89 5.44
C VAL A 65 -6.24 -7.24 5.05
N SER A 66 -7.43 -7.23 4.46
CA SER A 66 -8.02 -8.39 3.79
C SER A 66 -8.08 -8.19 2.28
N ILE A 67 -8.02 -9.28 1.52
CA ILE A 67 -8.07 -9.26 0.05
C ILE A 67 -9.34 -9.96 -0.43
N GLU A 68 -10.12 -9.24 -1.23
CA GLU A 68 -11.39 -9.69 -1.81
C GLU A 68 -11.41 -9.48 -3.34
N ASN A 69 -12.45 -10.01 -3.99
CA ASN A 69 -12.73 -9.86 -5.42
C ASN A 69 -11.50 -10.08 -6.31
N THR A 70 -10.77 -11.16 -6.03
CA THR A 70 -9.49 -11.47 -6.68
C THR A 70 -9.69 -12.14 -8.04
N GLU A 71 -9.17 -11.51 -9.09
CA GLU A 71 -9.02 -12.08 -10.42
C GLU A 71 -7.52 -12.13 -10.75
N GLN A 72 -6.82 -13.18 -10.34
CA GLN A 72 -5.37 -13.29 -10.54
C GLN A 72 -5.01 -13.48 -12.03
N PRO A 73 -3.98 -12.81 -12.57
CA PRO A 73 -3.12 -11.77 -11.97
C PRO A 73 -3.54 -10.33 -12.38
N PHE A 74 -4.83 -10.05 -12.51
CA PHE A 74 -5.38 -8.82 -13.09
C PHE A 74 -5.83 -7.81 -12.05
N SER A 75 -6.58 -8.21 -11.03
CA SER A 75 -7.22 -7.26 -10.12
C SER A 75 -7.60 -7.87 -8.77
N CYS A 76 -7.73 -6.99 -7.77
CA CYS A 76 -8.33 -7.32 -6.47
C CYS A 76 -8.82 -6.05 -5.77
N ILE A 77 -9.58 -6.22 -4.68
CA ILE A 77 -9.90 -5.16 -3.74
C ILE A 77 -9.22 -5.46 -2.41
N LEU A 78 -8.43 -4.50 -1.91
CA LEU A 78 -7.85 -4.55 -0.57
C LEU A 78 -8.79 -3.81 0.39
N HIS A 79 -9.15 -4.40 1.51
CA HIS A 79 -9.84 -3.72 2.60
C HIS A 79 -8.88 -3.55 3.77
N GLY A 80 -8.66 -2.30 4.17
CA GLY A 80 -7.73 -1.95 5.23
C GLY A 80 -8.42 -1.31 6.43
N GLN A 81 -7.99 -1.65 7.63
CA GLN A 81 -8.25 -0.85 8.82
C GLN A 81 -6.99 -0.70 9.68
N GLY A 82 -6.87 0.41 10.41
CA GLY A 82 -5.76 0.64 11.31
C GLY A 82 -6.07 1.62 12.41
N SER A 83 -5.43 1.41 13.57
CA SER A 83 -5.52 2.27 14.74
C SER A 83 -4.13 2.72 15.18
N GLY A 84 -3.97 4.03 15.36
CA GLY A 84 -2.83 4.68 16.00
C GLY A 84 -3.14 5.13 17.43
N GLY A 85 -4.17 4.55 18.07
CA GLY A 85 -4.64 4.94 19.38
C GLY A 85 -5.08 6.41 19.42
N VAL A 86 -4.46 7.20 20.29
CA VAL A 86 -4.77 8.64 20.44
C VAL A 86 -4.49 9.48 19.18
N ALA A 87 -3.67 8.98 18.25
CA ALA A 87 -3.39 9.66 16.99
C ALA A 87 -4.60 9.61 16.05
N GLY A 88 -5.39 8.54 16.11
CA GLY A 88 -6.58 8.34 15.28
C GLY A 88 -6.64 6.94 14.67
N GLN A 89 -7.58 6.77 13.75
CA GLN A 89 -7.85 5.51 13.06
C GLN A 89 -8.12 5.77 11.59
N ALA A 90 -7.90 4.75 10.76
CA ALA A 90 -8.20 4.76 9.34
C ALA A 90 -8.90 3.46 8.95
N SER A 91 -9.84 3.53 8.01
CA SER A 91 -10.43 2.37 7.36
C SER A 91 -10.71 2.70 5.90
N GLY A 92 -10.63 1.75 4.99
CA GLY A 92 -10.87 2.02 3.59
C GLY A 92 -10.67 0.81 2.70
N GLN A 93 -10.73 1.06 1.40
CA GLN A 93 -10.44 0.08 0.38
C GLN A 93 -9.51 0.63 -0.68
N VAL A 94 -8.83 -0.30 -1.37
CA VAL A 94 -8.01 -0.01 -2.54
C VAL A 94 -8.40 -0.96 -3.66
N ASN A 95 -8.91 -0.43 -4.77
CA ASN A 95 -9.14 -1.21 -5.99
C ASN A 95 -7.82 -1.25 -6.76
N LEU A 96 -7.28 -2.45 -7.03
CA LEU A 96 -6.04 -2.64 -7.77
C LEU A 96 -6.31 -3.26 -9.14
N ARG A 97 -5.61 -2.78 -10.17
CA ARG A 97 -5.62 -3.36 -11.51
C ARG A 97 -4.23 -3.35 -12.14
N LEU A 98 -3.81 -4.48 -12.68
CA LEU A 98 -2.54 -4.64 -13.41
C LEU A 98 -2.79 -4.70 -14.91
N ASP A 99 -2.21 -3.76 -15.64
CA ASP A 99 -2.20 -3.71 -17.10
C ASP A 99 -0.78 -3.99 -17.61
N GLU A 100 -0.64 -4.88 -18.59
CA GLU A 100 0.63 -5.10 -19.28
C GLU A 100 0.88 -3.96 -20.27
N THR A 101 2.00 -3.25 -20.11
CA THR A 101 2.40 -2.15 -21.01
C THR A 101 3.63 -2.50 -21.86
N GLY A 102 4.24 -3.66 -21.61
CA GLY A 102 5.29 -4.28 -22.40
C GLY A 102 5.65 -5.66 -21.86
N GLU A 103 6.58 -6.38 -22.53
CA GLU A 103 6.96 -7.75 -22.15
C GLU A 103 7.51 -7.86 -20.72
N ASN A 104 8.16 -6.80 -20.22
CA ASN A 104 8.72 -6.73 -18.87
C ASN A 104 8.30 -5.43 -18.17
N GLU A 105 7.10 -4.93 -18.46
CA GLU A 105 6.57 -3.71 -17.87
C GLU A 105 5.09 -3.87 -17.55
N THR A 106 4.74 -3.57 -16.30
CA THR A 106 3.36 -3.59 -15.81
C THR A 106 3.01 -2.23 -15.24
N GLN A 107 1.85 -1.72 -15.61
CA GLN A 107 1.22 -0.58 -14.96
C GLN A 107 0.26 -1.10 -13.88
N LEU A 108 0.52 -0.73 -12.62
CA LEU A 108 -0.35 -0.97 -11.49
C LEU A 108 -1.19 0.29 -11.26
N ASN A 109 -2.48 0.20 -11.55
CA ASN A 109 -3.46 1.24 -11.28
C ASN A 109 -4.10 0.98 -9.92
N TYR A 110 -4.34 2.05 -9.17
CA TYR A 110 -4.98 1.95 -7.87
C TYR A 110 -5.94 3.10 -7.60
N GLU A 111 -7.07 2.78 -6.98
CA GLU A 111 -8.06 3.74 -6.52
C GLU A 111 -8.26 3.54 -5.03
N ILE A 112 -8.12 4.61 -4.25
CA ILE A 112 -8.17 4.57 -2.79
C ILE A 112 -9.41 5.33 -2.31
N ASP A 113 -10.24 4.64 -1.52
CA ASP A 113 -11.35 5.22 -0.78
C ASP A 113 -11.14 4.97 0.71
N ALA A 114 -10.92 6.02 1.50
CA ALA A 114 -10.60 5.89 2.92
C ALA A 114 -11.35 6.88 3.80
N GLN A 115 -11.57 6.46 5.05
CA GLN A 115 -12.09 7.26 6.15
C GLN A 115 -11.04 7.36 7.24
N ILE A 116 -10.70 8.59 7.60
CA ILE A 116 -9.74 8.90 8.66
C ILE A 116 -10.44 9.62 9.80
N GLY A 117 -10.18 9.18 11.03
CA GLY A 117 -10.73 9.71 12.27
C GLY A 117 -9.66 10.12 13.28
N GLY A 118 -10.10 10.73 14.38
CA GLY A 118 -9.24 11.15 15.48
C GLY A 118 -8.41 12.41 15.18
N LYS A 119 -7.29 12.58 15.91
CA LYS A 119 -6.46 13.80 15.85
C LYS A 119 -5.87 14.05 14.47
N ILE A 120 -5.53 13.01 13.73
CA ILE A 120 -5.01 13.14 12.37
C ILE A 120 -6.03 13.79 11.43
N ALA A 121 -7.32 13.43 11.54
CA ALA A 121 -8.37 14.04 10.72
C ALA A 121 -8.52 15.55 10.96
N GLN A 122 -8.12 16.05 12.14
CA GLN A 122 -8.17 17.47 12.51
C GLN A 122 -7.03 18.29 11.88
N LEU A 123 -5.98 17.65 11.33
CA LEU A 123 -4.87 18.33 10.66
C LEU A 123 -5.26 18.91 9.28
N GLY A 124 -6.44 18.56 8.77
CA GLY A 124 -6.97 19.04 7.50
C GLY A 124 -6.59 18.16 6.30
N ASN A 125 -7.48 18.13 5.31
CA ASN A 125 -7.41 17.20 4.18
C ASN A 125 -6.10 17.30 3.39
N ARG A 126 -5.65 18.52 3.07
CA ARG A 126 -4.45 18.77 2.27
C ARG A 126 -3.20 18.11 2.85
N LEU A 127 -3.00 18.19 4.17
CA LEU A 127 -1.83 17.63 4.83
C LEU A 127 -1.89 16.10 4.86
N VAL A 128 -3.07 15.55 5.15
CA VAL A 128 -3.26 14.10 5.24
C VAL A 128 -3.09 13.45 3.87
N VAL A 129 -3.77 13.97 2.84
CA VAL A 129 -3.63 13.49 1.45
C VAL A 129 -2.19 13.58 0.98
N GLY A 130 -1.50 14.71 1.21
CA GLY A 130 -0.09 14.86 0.85
C GLY A 130 0.83 13.85 1.55
N THR A 131 0.49 13.44 2.78
CA THR A 131 1.23 12.39 3.49
C THR A 131 0.97 11.01 2.88
N VAL A 132 -0.29 10.70 2.55
CA VAL A 132 -0.64 9.44 1.89
C VAL A 132 0.09 9.34 0.54
N MET A 133 0.00 10.35 -0.32
CA MET A 133 0.69 10.36 -1.62
C MET A 133 2.21 10.18 -1.47
N LYS A 134 2.82 10.81 -0.45
CA LYS A 134 4.26 10.65 -0.17
C LYS A 134 4.60 9.21 0.23
N ILE A 135 3.80 8.57 1.08
CA ILE A 135 4.01 7.18 1.50
C ILE A 135 3.85 6.25 0.30
N THR A 136 2.81 6.47 -0.52
CA THR A 136 2.55 5.68 -1.73
C THR A 136 3.68 5.80 -2.75
N ALA A 137 4.18 7.02 -3.01
CA ALA A 137 5.33 7.24 -3.89
C ALA A 137 6.59 6.53 -3.38
N GLN A 138 6.86 6.58 -2.07
CA GLN A 138 8.00 5.87 -1.49
C GLN A 138 7.84 4.35 -1.57
N PHE A 139 6.64 3.83 -1.37
CA PHE A 139 6.35 2.41 -1.52
C PHE A 139 6.69 1.92 -2.94
N PHE A 140 6.22 2.61 -3.98
CA PHE A 140 6.51 2.22 -5.35
C PHE A 140 7.97 2.42 -5.74
N SER A 141 8.63 3.47 -5.22
CA SER A 141 10.07 3.63 -5.39
C SER A 141 10.85 2.46 -4.77
N ASN A 142 10.47 2.00 -3.58
CA ASN A 142 11.11 0.83 -2.95
C ASN A 142 10.82 -0.46 -3.74
N MET A 143 9.61 -0.60 -4.29
CA MET A 143 9.22 -1.75 -5.10
C MET A 143 9.99 -1.82 -6.41
N GLU A 144 10.20 -0.69 -7.08
CA GLU A 144 11.03 -0.62 -8.28
C GLU A 144 12.46 -1.11 -7.99
N GLU A 145 13.05 -0.65 -6.89
CA GLU A 145 14.38 -1.09 -6.46
C GLU A 145 14.42 -2.58 -6.06
N TYR A 146 13.39 -3.07 -5.37
CA TYR A 146 13.24 -4.48 -5.01
C TYR A 146 13.19 -5.37 -6.26
N VAL A 147 12.40 -4.99 -7.27
CA VAL A 147 12.32 -5.69 -8.55
C VAL A 147 13.65 -5.71 -9.28
N LYS A 148 14.38 -4.58 -9.32
CA LYS A 148 15.70 -4.50 -9.95
C LYS A 148 16.70 -5.44 -9.31
N GLN A 149 16.67 -5.60 -7.98
CA GLN A 149 17.57 -6.48 -7.24
C GLN A 149 17.28 -7.96 -7.47
N GLN A 150 16.03 -8.32 -7.81
CA GLN A 150 15.65 -9.69 -8.11
C GLN A 150 15.93 -10.12 -9.55
N ARG A 151 16.10 -9.19 -10.49
CA ARG A 151 16.56 -9.55 -11.84
C ARG A 151 18.02 -10.00 -11.73
N PRO A 152 18.35 -11.25 -12.13
CA PRO A 152 19.75 -11.65 -12.21
C PRO A 152 20.49 -10.66 -13.13
N ALA A 153 21.69 -10.25 -12.72
CA ALA A 153 22.57 -9.46 -13.58
C ALA A 153 22.79 -10.27 -14.87
N SER A 154 22.23 -9.75 -15.98
CA SER A 154 22.43 -10.31 -17.32
C SER A 154 23.91 -10.42 -17.68
#